data_AF-A0A820T8Z3-F1
#
_entry.id   AF-A0A820T8Z3-F1
#
_cell.length_a   1.000
_cell.length_b   1.000
_cell.length_c   1.000
_cell.angle_alpha   90.00
_cell.angle_beta   90.00
_cell.angle_gamma   90.00
#
_symmetry.space_group_name_H-M   'P 1'
#
loop_
_entity.id
_entity.type
_entity.pdbx_description
1 polymer ?
#
loop_
_entity_poly.entity_id
_entity_poly.type
_entity_poly.pdbx_seq_one_letter_code
_entity_poly.pdbx_strand_id
1 'polypeptide(L)'
;MNMKQKKSNDIRFLNYFDSEWLKSNNGWYEGLKLYAPSTNNALKATNKTIKDDGTFRERHFLSRLLTISSNIINNWSIERDPSLANARIFATEPKISLELWTSSYQWDTSTKDIICIPNDSSKNIIYQLVT
;
A
#
# COMPACT_ATOMS: atom_id res chain seq x y z
N MET A 1 -22.18 17.30 2.12
CA MET A 1 -21.03 18.25 2.14
C MET A 1 -21.27 19.32 1.08
N ASN A 2 -21.21 20.62 1.43
CA ASN A 2 -21.50 21.72 0.49
C ASN A 2 -20.43 21.79 -0.63
N MET A 3 -20.84 22.08 -1.87
CA MET A 3 -19.95 22.17 -3.05
C MET A 3 -18.74 23.11 -2.85
N LYS A 4 -18.91 24.24 -2.13
CA LYS A 4 -17.78 25.13 -1.79
C LYS A 4 -16.76 24.47 -0.85
N GLN A 5 -17.25 23.67 0.08
CA GLN A 5 -16.44 22.96 1.07
C GLN A 5 -15.71 21.78 0.44
N LYS A 6 -16.32 21.13 -0.55
CA LYS A 6 -15.68 20.11 -1.40
C LYS A 6 -14.51 20.68 -2.20
N LYS A 7 -14.76 21.77 -2.94
CA LYS A 7 -13.71 22.46 -3.72
C LYS A 7 -12.53 22.94 -2.86
N SER A 8 -12.82 23.43 -1.65
CA SER A 8 -11.81 23.86 -0.68
C SER A 8 -10.93 22.70 -0.20
N ASN A 9 -11.53 21.55 0.13
CA ASN A 9 -10.79 20.37 0.55
C ASN A 9 -9.94 19.78 -0.57
N ASP A 10 -10.45 19.79 -1.81
CA ASP A 10 -9.70 19.32 -2.98
C ASP A 10 -8.44 20.17 -3.23
N ILE A 11 -8.56 21.50 -3.13
CA ILE A 11 -7.41 22.43 -3.24
C ILE A 11 -6.39 22.18 -2.12
N ARG A 12 -6.86 21.97 -0.89
CA ARG A 12 -5.97 21.68 0.24
C ARG A 12 -5.19 20.39 0.04
N PHE A 13 -5.85 19.34 -0.46
CA PHE A 13 -5.17 18.09 -0.78
C PHE A 13 -4.14 18.28 -1.90
N LEU A 14 -4.49 18.97 -2.99
CA LEU A 14 -3.57 19.20 -4.10
C LEU A 14 -2.33 20.00 -3.66
N ASN A 15 -2.51 21.03 -2.83
CA ASN A 15 -1.39 21.81 -2.31
C ASN A 15 -0.48 20.97 -1.43
N TYR A 16 -1.04 20.14 -0.55
CA TYR A 16 -0.29 19.20 0.27
C TYR A 16 0.44 18.17 -0.60
N PHE A 17 -0.23 17.61 -1.61
CA PHE A 17 0.34 16.61 -2.49
C PHE A 17 1.51 17.17 -3.30
N ASP A 18 1.38 18.39 -3.81
CA ASP A 18 2.46 19.09 -4.52
C ASP A 18 3.66 19.37 -3.60
N SER A 19 3.42 19.91 -2.40
CA SER A 19 4.51 20.25 -1.47
C SER A 19 5.26 19.01 -0.98
N GLU A 20 4.53 17.96 -0.59
CA GLU A 20 5.12 16.78 0.02
C GLU A 20 5.63 15.78 -1.01
N TRP A 21 4.83 15.44 -2.01
CA TRP A 21 5.10 14.28 -2.87
C TRP A 21 5.72 14.65 -4.22
N LEU A 22 5.46 15.84 -4.75
CA LEU A 22 6.08 16.28 -6.01
C LEU A 22 7.40 17.02 -5.78
N LYS A 23 7.45 17.90 -4.78
CA LYS A 23 8.64 18.74 -4.51
C LYS A 23 9.63 18.12 -3.54
N SER A 24 9.14 17.59 -2.41
CA SER A 24 10.01 17.14 -1.32
C SER A 24 10.36 15.65 -1.41
N ASN A 25 9.41 14.79 -1.81
CA ASN A 25 9.57 13.34 -1.91
C ASN A 25 9.31 12.84 -3.34
N ASN A 26 10.00 13.42 -4.32
CA ASN A 26 9.82 13.18 -5.76
C ASN A 26 10.11 11.72 -6.22
N GLY A 27 10.50 10.83 -5.32
CA GLY A 27 10.71 9.40 -5.57
C GLY A 27 9.47 8.53 -5.34
N TRP A 28 8.28 9.02 -5.69
CA TRP A 28 6.98 8.34 -5.51
C TRP A 28 6.79 7.05 -6.35
N TYR A 29 7.82 6.52 -7.01
CA TYR A 29 7.71 5.25 -7.76
C TYR A 29 8.27 4.08 -6.95
N GLU A 30 7.63 2.91 -7.02
CA GLU A 30 8.04 1.73 -6.24
C GLU A 30 9.51 1.33 -6.47
N GLY A 31 10.03 1.59 -7.67
CA GLY A 31 11.42 1.29 -8.02
C GLY A 31 12.47 2.14 -7.32
N LEU A 32 12.10 3.25 -6.65
CA LEU A 32 13.07 4.09 -5.92
C LEU A 32 13.60 3.35 -4.68
N LYS A 33 12.71 2.63 -4.00
CA LYS A 33 13.04 1.91 -2.77
C LYS A 33 12.58 0.46 -2.90
N LEU A 34 13.38 -0.29 -3.64
CA LEU A 34 13.25 -1.73 -3.72
C LEU A 34 13.22 -2.32 -2.30
N TYR A 35 12.35 -3.31 -2.11
CA TYR A 35 12.23 -4.10 -0.87
C TYR A 35 11.58 -3.38 0.33
N ALA A 36 11.07 -2.15 0.14
CA ALA A 36 10.20 -1.52 1.11
C ALA A 36 8.73 -1.96 0.93
N PRO A 37 7.94 -2.02 2.02
CA PRO A 37 6.50 -2.30 1.91
C PRO A 37 5.81 -1.14 1.16
N SER A 38 5.34 -1.41 -0.05
CA SER A 38 4.66 -0.43 -0.90
C SER A 38 3.14 -0.67 -1.02
N THR A 39 2.69 -1.89 -0.73
CA THR A 39 1.27 -2.24 -0.73
C THR A 39 0.66 -2.07 0.66
N ASN A 40 -0.65 -1.78 0.71
CA ASN A 40 -1.40 -1.72 1.98
C ASN A 40 -1.26 -3.01 2.79
N ASN A 41 -1.22 -4.17 2.12
CA ASN A 41 -1.04 -5.45 2.79
C ASN A 41 0.36 -5.58 3.38
N ALA A 42 1.40 -5.19 2.64
CA ALA A 42 2.77 -5.19 3.14
C ALA A 42 2.92 -4.24 4.34
N LEU A 43 2.38 -3.01 4.26
CA LEU A 43 2.39 -2.05 5.37
C LEU A 43 1.65 -2.57 6.60
N LYS A 44 0.48 -3.19 6.42
CA LYS A 44 -0.28 -3.81 7.52
C LYS A 44 0.50 -4.98 8.15
N ALA A 45 1.13 -5.83 7.34
CA ALA A 45 1.94 -6.93 7.82
C ALA A 45 3.15 -6.43 8.62
N THR A 46 3.91 -5.47 8.09
CA THR A 46 5.04 -4.85 8.79
C THR A 46 4.60 -4.21 10.12
N ASN A 47 3.52 -3.44 10.10
CA ASN A 47 2.96 -2.86 11.33
C ASN A 47 2.52 -3.93 12.33
N LYS A 48 1.97 -5.04 11.85
CA LYS A 48 1.59 -6.17 12.71
C LYS A 48 2.82 -6.81 13.36
N THR A 49 3.88 -7.12 12.59
CA THR A 49 5.13 -7.67 13.14
C THR A 49 5.70 -6.74 14.22
N ILE A 50 5.80 -5.44 13.94
CA ILE A 50 6.30 -4.46 14.92
C ILE A 50 5.45 -4.46 16.21
N LYS A 51 4.12 -4.53 16.07
CA LYS A 51 3.19 -4.58 17.21
C LYS A 51 3.27 -5.89 17.99
N ASP A 52 3.39 -7.02 17.31
CA ASP A 52 3.45 -8.36 17.89
C ASP A 52 4.79 -8.60 18.60
N ASP A 53 5.89 -8.06 18.04
CA ASP A 53 7.24 -8.06 18.64
C ASP A 53 7.38 -7.06 19.81
N GLY A 54 6.26 -6.49 20.25
CA GLY A 54 6.13 -5.87 21.56
C GLY A 54 6.53 -4.40 21.61
N THR A 55 6.30 -3.60 20.56
CA THR A 55 6.61 -2.14 20.62
C THR A 55 5.41 -1.23 20.92
N PHE A 56 4.18 -1.76 20.96
CA PHE A 56 2.97 -0.91 21.01
C PHE A 56 1.85 -1.32 21.98
N ARG A 57 2.02 -2.37 22.80
CA ARG A 57 1.01 -2.68 23.82
C ARG A 57 1.19 -1.86 25.10
N GLU A 58 2.40 -1.33 25.33
CA GLU A 58 2.74 -0.48 26.47
C GLU A 58 3.93 0.44 26.14
N ARG A 59 4.16 1.49 26.95
CA ARG A 59 5.35 2.34 26.80
C ARG A 59 6.56 1.62 27.41
N HIS A 60 7.57 1.32 26.61
CA HIS A 60 8.79 0.69 27.09
C HIS A 60 9.82 1.72 27.60
N PHE A 61 10.59 1.33 28.62
CA PHE A 61 11.83 2.02 28.96
C PHE A 61 12.79 2.00 27.77
N LEU A 62 13.62 3.04 27.63
CA LEU A 62 14.52 3.21 26.49
C LEU A 62 15.41 1.98 26.24
N SER A 63 15.97 1.39 27.29
CA SER A 63 16.80 0.18 27.18
C SER A 63 16.04 -0.99 26.53
N ARG A 64 14.80 -1.23 26.97
CA ARG A 64 13.94 -2.29 26.44
C ARG A 64 13.55 -2.01 24.99
N LEU A 65 13.23 -0.76 24.67
CA LEU A 65 12.95 -0.34 23.30
C LEU A 65 14.12 -0.64 22.37
N LEU A 66 15.34 -0.23 22.76
CA LEU A 66 16.54 -0.47 21.96
C LEU A 66 16.81 -1.97 21.76
N THR A 67 16.62 -2.80 22.78
CA THR A 67 16.73 -4.25 22.66
C THR A 67 15.72 -4.82 21.67
N ILE A 68 14.45 -4.42 21.77
CA ILE A 68 13.39 -4.90 20.87
C ILE A 68 13.69 -4.45 19.43
N SER A 69 14.01 -3.17 19.21
CA SER A 69 14.37 -2.66 17.88
C SER A 69 15.57 -3.38 17.27
N SER A 70 16.60 -3.65 18.07
CA SER A 70 17.78 -4.40 17.63
C SER A 70 17.42 -5.83 17.22
N ASN A 71 16.57 -6.51 18.00
CA ASN A 71 16.10 -7.85 17.68
C ASN A 71 15.26 -7.89 16.40
N ILE A 72 14.36 -6.91 16.19
CA ILE A 72 13.56 -6.81 14.96
C ILE A 72 14.49 -6.68 13.74
N ILE A 73 15.47 -5.77 13.80
CA ILE A 73 16.43 -5.55 12.71
C ILE A 73 17.28 -6.79 12.47
N ASN A 74 17.78 -7.42 13.54
CA ASN A 74 18.60 -8.62 13.45
C ASN A 74 17.83 -9.79 12.82
N ASN A 75 16.61 -10.05 13.30
CA ASN A 75 15.75 -11.11 12.76
C ASN A 75 15.44 -10.83 11.29
N TRP A 76 15.09 -9.59 10.95
CA TRP A 76 14.80 -9.21 9.56
C TRP A 76 16.01 -9.41 8.64
N SER A 77 17.23 -9.15 9.14
CA SER A 77 18.49 -9.33 8.43
C SER A 77 18.83 -10.81 8.22
N ILE A 78 18.74 -11.61 9.29
CA ILE A 78 19.02 -13.06 9.23
C ILE A 78 18.01 -13.75 8.32
N GLU A 79 16.71 -13.49 8.49
CA GLU A 79 15.68 -14.12 7.66
C GLU A 79 15.84 -13.84 6.17
N ARG A 80 16.55 -12.77 5.79
CA ARG A 80 16.73 -12.33 4.40
C ARG A 80 18.15 -12.51 3.88
N ASP A 81 19.03 -13.12 4.68
CA ASP A 81 20.40 -13.40 4.25
C ASP A 81 20.38 -14.48 3.16
N PRO A 82 20.75 -14.15 1.90
CA PRO A 82 20.69 -15.10 0.79
C PRO A 82 21.68 -16.26 0.94
N SER A 83 22.65 -16.18 1.86
CA SER A 83 23.57 -17.28 2.15
C SER A 83 22.92 -18.42 2.95
N LEU A 84 21.75 -18.19 3.56
CA LEU A 84 21.03 -19.18 4.35
C LEU A 84 20.03 -19.97 3.50
N ALA A 85 19.95 -21.29 3.71
CA ALA A 85 19.09 -22.19 2.95
C ALA A 85 17.58 -21.83 3.01
N ASN A 86 17.15 -21.21 4.11
CA ASN A 86 15.74 -20.85 4.35
C ASN A 86 15.48 -19.34 4.19
N ALA A 87 16.31 -18.64 3.42
CA ALA A 87 16.19 -17.20 3.22
C ALA A 87 14.83 -16.82 2.61
N ARG A 88 14.20 -15.79 3.17
CA ARG A 88 13.02 -15.12 2.63
C ARG A 88 13.46 -14.13 1.55
N ILE A 89 13.70 -14.65 0.35
CA ILE A 89 14.12 -13.85 -0.80
C ILE A 89 12.96 -13.00 -1.31
N PHE A 90 13.24 -11.78 -1.75
CA PHE A 90 12.25 -10.95 -2.42
C PHE A 90 11.90 -11.52 -3.80
N ALA A 91 10.61 -11.60 -4.10
CA ALA A 91 10.17 -11.88 -5.46
C ALA A 91 10.54 -10.69 -6.35
N THR A 92 11.41 -10.93 -7.33
CA THR A 92 11.82 -9.94 -8.34
C THR A 92 10.82 -9.85 -9.48
N GLU A 93 10.02 -10.90 -9.67
CA GLU A 93 9.01 -10.99 -10.71
C GLU A 93 7.67 -11.43 -10.11
N PRO A 94 6.55 -10.90 -10.64
CA PRO A 94 5.23 -11.30 -10.20
C PRO A 94 4.98 -12.76 -10.62
N LYS A 95 4.66 -13.62 -9.65
CA LYS A 95 4.18 -14.97 -9.93
C LYS A 95 2.68 -14.92 -10.22
N ILE A 96 2.33 -14.89 -11.50
CA ILE A 96 0.93 -14.88 -11.94
C ILE A 96 0.41 -16.34 -11.95
N SER A 97 -0.67 -16.61 -11.23
CA SER A 97 -1.28 -17.94 -11.22
C SER A 97 -2.08 -18.19 -12.49
N LEU A 98 -2.26 -19.46 -12.88
CA LEU A 98 -3.14 -19.84 -13.99
C LEU A 98 -4.58 -19.35 -13.74
N GLU A 99 -5.04 -19.41 -12.49
CA GLU A 99 -6.35 -18.88 -12.08
C GLU A 99 -6.46 -17.38 -12.36
N LEU A 100 -5.45 -16.59 -12.01
CA LEU A 100 -5.43 -15.15 -12.26
C LEU A 100 -5.37 -14.82 -13.75
N TRP A 101 -4.58 -15.59 -14.52
CA TRP A 101 -4.59 -15.50 -15.99
C TRP A 101 -5.97 -15.80 -16.57
N THR A 102 -6.62 -16.86 -16.09
CA THR A 102 -7.93 -17.31 -16.59
C THR A 102 -9.02 -16.29 -16.27
N SER A 103 -9.05 -15.78 -15.02
CA SER A 103 -10.03 -14.77 -14.63
C SER A 103 -9.80 -13.43 -15.34
N SER A 104 -8.55 -13.04 -15.57
CA SER A 104 -8.22 -11.85 -16.35
C SER A 104 -8.65 -11.99 -17.81
N TYR A 105 -8.44 -13.16 -18.42
CA TYR A 105 -8.90 -13.44 -19.79
C TYR A 105 -10.43 -13.46 -19.88
N GLN A 106 -11.12 -14.07 -18.90
CA GLN A 106 -12.58 -14.06 -18.82
C GLN A 106 -13.13 -12.65 -18.65
N TRP A 107 -12.50 -11.83 -17.81
CA TRP A 107 -12.85 -10.43 -17.64
C TRP A 107 -12.63 -9.63 -18.94
N ASP A 108 -11.51 -9.86 -19.63
CA ASP A 108 -11.21 -9.16 -20.88
C ASP A 108 -12.21 -9.51 -21.99
N THR A 109 -12.57 -10.80 -22.09
CA THR A 109 -13.54 -11.31 -23.06
C THR A 109 -15.00 -11.04 -22.68
N SER A 110 -15.30 -10.76 -21.41
CA SER A 110 -16.65 -10.39 -20.97
C SER A 110 -17.08 -9.03 -21.52
N THR A 111 -18.36 -8.96 -21.90
CA THR A 111 -19.04 -7.71 -22.28
C THR A 111 -19.08 -6.78 -21.06
N LYS A 112 -18.43 -5.62 -21.18
CA LYS A 112 -18.35 -4.63 -20.10
C LYS A 112 -19.49 -3.64 -20.29
N ASP A 113 -20.61 -3.87 -19.63
CA ASP A 113 -21.72 -2.93 -19.65
C ASP A 113 -21.42 -1.76 -18.71
N ILE A 114 -21.27 -0.58 -19.29
CA ILE A 114 -21.11 0.66 -18.55
C ILE A 114 -22.50 1.17 -18.18
N ILE A 115 -22.91 0.96 -16.92
CA ILE A 115 -24.16 1.52 -16.44
C ILE A 115 -23.92 2.97 -16.03
N CYS A 116 -24.63 3.89 -16.68
CA CYS A 116 -24.72 5.27 -16.24
C CYS A 116 -25.74 5.35 -15.10
N ILE A 117 -25.28 5.54 -13.87
CA ILE A 117 -26.18 5.78 -12.74
C ILE A 117 -26.40 7.29 -12.65
N PRO A 118 -27.60 7.81 -12.93
CA PRO A 118 -27.91 9.21 -12.72
C PRO A 118 -27.90 9.48 -11.21
N ASN A 119 -26.98 10.34 -10.77
CA ASN A 119 -26.90 10.73 -9.37
C ASN A 119 -27.79 11.96 -9.15
N ASP A 120 -29.03 11.76 -8.70
CA ASP A 120 -30.02 12.85 -8.49
C ASP A 120 -29.56 13.96 -7.53
N SER A 121 -28.47 13.76 -6.80
CA SER A 121 -27.93 14.73 -5.85
C SER A 121 -26.78 15.60 -6.39
N SER A 122 -26.24 15.31 -7.57
CA SER A 122 -25.20 16.13 -8.20
C SER A 122 -25.17 15.92 -9.71
N LYS A 123 -24.98 17.00 -10.49
CA LYS A 123 -24.85 16.98 -11.97
C LYS A 123 -23.61 16.21 -12.50
N ASN A 124 -23.14 15.19 -11.80
CA ASN A 124 -22.01 14.36 -12.17
C ASN A 124 -22.52 12.95 -12.48
N ILE A 125 -22.24 12.48 -13.69
CA ILE A 125 -22.45 11.09 -14.10
C ILE A 125 -21.35 10.25 -13.49
N ILE A 126 -21.71 9.21 -12.74
CA ILE A 126 -20.76 8.21 -12.24
C ILE A 126 -20.83 7.03 -13.21
N TYR A 127 -19.71 6.72 -13.85
CA TYR A 127 -19.55 5.49 -14.62
C TYR A 127 -19.16 4.39 -13.67
N GLN A 128 -19.99 3.36 -13.56
CA GLN A 128 -19.67 2.16 -12.79
C GLN A 128 -19.55 0.99 -13.76
N LEU A 129 -18.39 0.33 -13.72
CA LEU A 129 -18.21 -0.97 -14.37
C LEU A 129 -19.02 -1.98 -13.55
N VAL A 130 -19.99 -2.61 -14.19
CA VAL A 130 -20.67 -3.78 -13.64
C VAL A 130 -20.03 -5.00 -14.28
N THR A 131 -19.33 -5.77 -13.47
CA THR A 131 -18.76 -7.09 -13.80
C THR A 131 -19.66 -8.18 -13.27
#